data_AF-A0A9E4VDQ7-F1
#
_entry.id   AF-A0A9E4VDQ7-F1
#
_cell.length_a   1.000
_cell.length_b   1.000
_cell.length_c   1.000
_cell.angle_alpha   90.00
_cell.angle_beta   90.00
_cell.angle_gamma   90.00
#
_symmetry.space_group_name_H-M   'P 1'
#
loop_
_entity.id
_entity.type
_entity.pdbx_description
1 polymer ?
#
loop_
_entity_poly.entity_id
_entity_poly.type
_entity_poly.pdbx_seq_one_letter_code
_entity_poly.pdbx_strand_id
1 'polypeptide(L)'
;VRDLVWGDDQCDDEANPIDSLITLRWDAGLDVNLNGCPPMDQDIEVLSVTPVGLGEGDGDPQNWGNVDCDGQVSPVDSLKILRYDAGLDVAQEQGCPPIGDGVQIQYSP
;
A
#
# COMPACT_ATOMS: atom_id res chain seq x y z
N VAL A 1 9.66 9.53 -10.11
CA VAL A 1 9.08 8.21 -10.39
C VAL A 1 9.88 7.16 -9.66
N ARG A 2 9.21 6.24 -8.96
CA ARG A 2 9.82 5.14 -8.20
C ARG A 2 9.02 3.86 -8.47
N ASP A 3 9.71 2.73 -8.55
CA ASP A 3 9.07 1.42 -8.62
C ASP A 3 9.11 0.81 -7.21
N LEU A 4 7.95 0.39 -6.71
CA LEU A 4 7.72 -0.14 -5.35
C LEU A 4 6.72 -1.30 -5.41
N VAL A 5 6.39 -1.91 -4.28
CA VAL A 5 5.32 -2.92 -4.14
C VAL A 5 4.16 -2.34 -3.36
N TRP A 6 2.92 -2.56 -3.80
CA TRP A 6 1.74 -2.09 -3.07
C TRP A 6 1.52 -2.91 -1.79
N GLY A 7 1.45 -2.23 -0.65
CA GLY A 7 1.36 -2.86 0.68
C GLY A 7 2.69 -3.31 1.28
N ASP A 8 3.82 -2.97 0.65
CA ASP A 8 5.16 -3.03 1.26
C ASP A 8 5.44 -1.67 1.91
N ASP A 9 5.10 -1.52 3.18
CA ASP A 9 5.21 -0.26 3.93
C ASP A 9 6.64 0.02 4.41
N GLN A 10 7.55 -0.95 4.24
CA GLN A 10 8.94 -0.83 4.68
C GLN A 10 9.99 -1.04 3.59
N CYS A 11 9.58 -1.07 2.33
CA CYS A 11 10.43 -1.10 1.14
C CYS A 11 11.45 -2.24 1.16
N ASP A 12 11.03 -3.45 1.55
CA ASP A 12 11.85 -4.66 1.47
C ASP A 12 11.49 -5.60 0.30
N ASP A 13 10.69 -5.08 -0.65
CA ASP A 13 10.19 -5.74 -1.86
C ASP A 13 9.17 -6.87 -1.59
N GLU A 14 8.64 -6.97 -0.37
CA GLU A 14 7.66 -7.98 0.03
C GLU A 14 6.50 -7.35 0.83
N ALA A 15 5.24 -7.62 0.45
CA ALA A 15 4.09 -7.27 1.29
C ALA A 15 3.78 -8.43 2.25
N ASN A 16 4.13 -8.29 3.53
CA ASN A 16 4.17 -9.37 4.52
C ASN A 16 3.69 -8.91 5.92
N PRO A 17 3.74 -9.75 6.97
CA PRO A 17 3.25 -9.38 8.30
C PRO A 17 3.99 -8.21 8.97
N ILE A 18 5.21 -7.88 8.52
CA ILE A 18 5.95 -6.74 9.06
C ILE A 18 5.32 -5.43 8.55
N ASP A 19 4.85 -5.36 7.31
CA ASP A 19 4.13 -4.20 6.77
C ASP A 19 2.82 -3.98 7.51
N SER A 20 2.07 -5.05 7.76
CA SER A 20 0.90 -5.00 8.64
C SER A 20 1.23 -4.41 10.02
N LEU A 21 2.40 -4.75 10.59
CA LEU A 21 2.83 -4.19 11.86
C LEU A 21 3.21 -2.71 11.73
N ILE A 22 3.81 -2.29 10.61
CA ILE A 22 4.10 -0.88 10.31
C ILE A 22 2.79 -0.09 10.28
N THR A 23 1.77 -0.58 9.57
CA THR A 23 0.44 0.04 9.50
C THR A 23 -0.18 0.22 10.89
N LEU A 24 -0.17 -0.82 11.74
CA LEU A 24 -0.70 -0.73 13.11
C LEU A 24 0.10 0.20 14.02
N ARG A 25 1.42 0.26 13.85
CA ARG A 25 2.26 1.20 14.59
C ARG A 25 1.92 2.64 14.21
N TRP A 26 1.73 2.90 12.92
CA TRP A 26 1.32 4.21 12.42
C TRP A 26 -0.04 4.62 12.99
N ASP A 27 -1.06 3.77 12.89
CA ASP A 27 -2.40 4.01 13.46
C ASP A 27 -2.33 4.30 14.97
N ALA A 28 -1.47 3.59 15.70
CA ALA A 28 -1.22 3.80 17.13
C ALA A 28 -0.42 5.08 17.46
N GLY A 29 0.01 5.87 16.46
CA GLY A 29 0.83 7.06 16.64
C GLY A 29 2.26 6.75 17.10
N LEU A 30 2.78 5.57 16.76
CA LEU A 30 4.14 5.14 17.08
C LEU A 30 5.07 5.39 15.90
N ASP A 31 6.35 5.65 16.21
CA ASP A 31 7.38 5.77 15.19
C ASP A 31 7.51 4.47 14.37
N VAL A 32 7.61 4.65 13.05
CA VAL A 32 7.78 3.60 12.05
C VAL A 32 9.10 3.80 11.30
N ASN A 33 9.72 2.70 10.87
CA ASN A 33 10.89 2.74 9.98
C ASN A 33 10.46 2.21 8.61
N LEU A 34 10.43 3.11 7.64
CA LEU A 34 9.89 2.82 6.30
C LEU A 34 10.99 2.37 5.31
N ASN A 35 12.25 2.25 5.75
CA ASN A 35 13.45 2.00 4.92
C ASN A 35 13.49 2.74 3.57
N GLY A 36 12.93 3.95 3.50
CA GLY A 36 12.91 4.76 2.28
C GLY A 36 11.61 4.71 1.48
N CYS A 37 10.59 3.98 1.92
CA CYS A 37 9.23 4.11 1.41
C CYS A 37 8.67 5.54 1.60
N PRO A 38 7.67 5.94 0.80
CA PRO A 38 6.90 7.14 1.08
C PRO A 38 6.42 7.16 2.53
N PRO A 39 6.29 8.34 3.17
CA PRO A 39 5.67 8.44 4.49
C PRO A 39 4.28 7.79 4.48
N MET A 40 3.91 7.14 5.59
CA MET A 40 2.54 6.66 5.77
C MET A 40 1.56 7.82 5.61
N ASP A 41 0.42 7.54 4.97
CA ASP A 41 -0.65 8.50 4.64
C ASP A 41 -0.24 9.58 3.62
N GLN A 42 0.95 9.48 3.01
CA GLN A 42 1.39 10.41 1.97
C GLN A 42 0.62 10.20 0.66
N ASP A 43 0.04 11.28 0.14
CA ASP A 43 -0.54 11.32 -1.20
C ASP A 43 0.53 11.03 -2.27
N ILE A 44 0.23 10.05 -3.13
CA ILE A 44 1.01 9.63 -4.29
C ILE A 44 0.11 9.48 -5.51
N GLU A 45 0.70 9.60 -6.69
CA GLU A 45 0.06 9.21 -7.95
C GLU A 45 0.59 7.85 -8.38
N VAL A 46 -0.31 6.88 -8.56
CA VAL A 46 0.03 5.56 -9.14
C VAL A 46 -0.04 5.68 -10.66
N LEU A 47 1.12 5.60 -11.31
CA LEU A 47 1.27 5.79 -12.76
C LEU A 47 1.03 4.49 -13.54
N SER A 48 1.40 3.35 -12.97
CA SER A 48 1.14 2.03 -13.56
C SER A 48 1.29 0.91 -12.52
N VAL A 49 0.65 -0.23 -12.80
CA VAL A 49 0.68 -1.45 -11.97
C VAL A 49 1.21 -2.62 -12.79
N THR A 50 2.02 -3.48 -12.18
CA THR A 50 2.65 -4.65 -12.79
C THR A 50 2.45 -5.89 -11.93
N PRO A 51 1.98 -7.01 -12.51
CA PRO A 51 1.63 -7.22 -13.91
C PRO A 51 0.38 -6.41 -14.34
N VAL A 52 0.40 -5.86 -15.57
CA VAL A 52 -0.72 -5.09 -16.13
C VAL A 52 -1.90 -6.04 -16.31
N GLY A 53 -2.82 -6.05 -15.35
CA GLY A 53 -3.80 -7.14 -15.25
C GLY A 53 -5.14 -6.81 -14.62
N LEU A 54 -5.21 -6.18 -13.44
CA LEU A 54 -6.46 -6.25 -12.65
C LEU A 54 -6.82 -5.01 -11.79
N GLY A 55 -6.08 -3.92 -11.89
CA GLY A 55 -6.39 -2.67 -11.18
C GLY A 55 -5.47 -1.58 -11.67
N GLU A 56 -5.87 -0.91 -12.75
CA GLU A 56 -5.24 0.37 -13.08
C GLU A 56 -5.65 1.32 -11.95
N GLY A 57 -4.69 1.91 -11.25
CA GLY A 57 -4.99 3.06 -10.40
C GLY A 57 -5.78 4.04 -11.26
N ASP A 58 -7.01 4.37 -10.88
CA ASP A 58 -7.94 5.16 -11.71
C ASP A 58 -7.47 6.61 -11.98
N GLY A 59 -6.20 6.92 -11.67
CA GLY A 59 -5.59 8.23 -11.72
C GLY A 59 -5.86 9.08 -10.48
N ASP A 60 -6.65 8.57 -9.53
CA ASP A 60 -6.90 9.24 -8.27
C ASP A 60 -5.67 9.15 -7.34
N PRO A 61 -5.33 10.24 -6.63
CA PRO A 61 -4.30 10.22 -5.61
C PRO A 61 -4.59 9.12 -4.59
N GLN A 62 -3.56 8.34 -4.27
CA GLN A 62 -3.61 7.29 -3.26
C GLN A 62 -2.75 7.66 -2.06
N ASN A 63 -3.11 7.19 -0.87
CA ASN A 63 -2.34 7.38 0.35
C ASN A 63 -1.43 6.17 0.56
N TRP A 64 -0.12 6.37 0.70
CA TRP A 64 0.79 5.25 0.99
C TRP A 64 0.42 4.58 2.33
N GLY A 65 0.32 3.24 2.33
CA GLY A 65 -0.13 2.45 3.48
C GLY A 65 -1.64 2.28 3.62
N ASN A 66 -2.45 2.98 2.81
CA ASN A 66 -3.88 2.72 2.65
C ASN A 66 -4.03 1.71 1.51
N VAL A 67 -3.94 0.42 1.84
CA VAL A 67 -3.89 -0.64 0.82
C VAL A 67 -5.25 -0.94 0.23
N ASP A 68 -6.33 -0.45 0.81
CA ASP A 68 -7.68 -0.67 0.30
C ASP A 68 -8.33 0.51 -0.40
N CYS A 69 -7.64 1.65 -0.41
CA CYS A 69 -8.02 2.88 -1.07
C CYS A 69 -9.30 3.52 -0.51
N ASP A 70 -9.64 3.29 0.78
CA ASP A 70 -10.85 3.86 1.42
C ASP A 70 -10.68 5.33 1.90
N GLY A 71 -9.45 5.83 1.84
CA GLY A 71 -9.07 7.22 2.12
C GLY A 71 -8.37 7.41 3.48
N GLN A 72 -8.04 6.34 4.19
CA GLN A 72 -7.39 6.43 5.50
C GLN A 72 -6.48 5.22 5.77
N VAL A 73 -5.30 5.45 6.34
CA VAL A 73 -4.48 4.34 6.88
C VAL A 73 -5.06 3.90 8.23
N SER A 74 -5.53 2.66 8.33
CA SER A 74 -6.24 2.15 9.49
C SER A 74 -5.89 0.69 9.85
N PRO A 75 -6.40 0.14 10.96
CA PRO A 75 -6.23 -1.29 11.26
C PRO A 75 -6.87 -2.23 10.21
N VAL A 76 -7.77 -1.72 9.36
CA VAL A 76 -8.36 -2.50 8.26
C VAL A 76 -7.31 -2.82 7.21
N ASP A 77 -6.41 -1.89 6.89
CA ASP A 77 -5.29 -2.07 5.97
C ASP A 77 -4.34 -3.16 6.44
N SER A 78 -3.95 -3.10 7.72
CA SER A 78 -3.15 -4.14 8.38
C SER A 78 -3.78 -5.52 8.24
N LEU A 79 -5.08 -5.63 8.50
CA LEU A 79 -5.80 -6.89 8.35
C LEU A 79 -5.78 -7.38 6.90
N LYS A 80 -5.88 -6.47 5.92
CA LYS A 80 -5.87 -6.82 4.49
C LYS A 80 -4.49 -7.29 4.04
N ILE A 81 -3.41 -6.70 4.53
CA ILE A 81 -2.04 -7.20 4.32
C ILE A 81 -1.89 -8.62 4.91
N LEU A 82 -2.35 -8.88 6.13
CA LEU A 82 -2.29 -10.22 6.73
C LEU A 82 -3.14 -11.26 6.00
N ARG A 83 -4.29 -10.85 5.45
CA ARG A 83 -5.12 -11.73 4.60
C ARG A 83 -4.37 -12.09 3.33
N TYR A 84 -3.76 -11.10 2.68
CA TYR A 84 -2.93 -11.31 1.49
C TYR A 84 -1.78 -12.30 1.79
N ASP A 85 -1.00 -12.07 2.84
CA ASP A 85 0.11 -12.96 3.25
C ASP A 85 -0.37 -14.39 3.52
N ALA A 86 -1.55 -14.54 4.13
CA ALA A 86 -2.17 -15.83 4.39
C ALA A 86 -2.79 -16.51 3.15
N GLY A 87 -2.74 -15.87 1.96
CA GLY A 87 -3.36 -16.36 0.73
C GLY A 87 -4.89 -16.34 0.76
N LEU A 88 -5.48 -15.44 1.54
CA LEU A 88 -6.93 -15.24 1.65
C LEU A 88 -7.37 -14.09 0.76
N ASP A 89 -8.61 -14.17 0.24
CA ASP A 89 -9.19 -13.10 -0.58
C ASP A 89 -9.20 -11.75 0.17
N VAL A 90 -8.83 -10.69 -0.53
CA VAL A 90 -8.85 -9.31 -0.03
C VAL A 90 -9.90 -8.52 -0.81
N ALA A 91 -10.76 -7.80 -0.08
CA ALA A 91 -11.68 -6.85 -0.69
C ALA A 91 -11.06 -5.44 -0.61
N GLN A 92 -10.90 -4.78 -1.76
CA GLN A 92 -10.41 -3.40 -1.87
C GLN A 92 -11.46 -2.56 -2.61
N GLU A 93 -11.37 -1.23 -2.52
CA GLU A 93 -12.15 -0.37 -3.39
C GLU A 93 -11.76 -0.58 -4.86
N GLN A 94 -12.69 -0.23 -5.76
CA GLN A 94 -12.42 -0.31 -7.19
C GLN A 94 -11.29 0.65 -7.57
N GLY A 95 -10.37 0.21 -8.42
CA GLY A 95 -9.23 1.04 -8.86
C GLY A 95 -8.04 1.01 -7.89
N CYS A 96 -8.12 0.25 -6.79
CA CYS A 96 -6.98 0.06 -5.91
C CYS A 96 -5.97 -0.94 -6.52
N PRO A 97 -4.65 -0.66 -6.48
CA PRO A 97 -3.65 -1.65 -6.90
C PRO A 97 -3.77 -2.93 -6.07
N PRO A 98 -3.62 -4.14 -6.66
CA PRO A 98 -3.60 -5.36 -5.87
C PRO A 98 -2.40 -5.37 -4.90
N ILE A 99 -2.62 -5.82 -3.66
CA ILE A 99 -1.53 -5.99 -2.68
C ILE A 99 -0.50 -6.97 -3.24
N GLY A 100 0.79 -6.64 -3.13
CA GLY A 100 1.91 -7.43 -3.66
C GLY A 100 2.25 -7.17 -5.12
N ASP A 101 1.42 -6.44 -5.88
CA ASP A 101 1.77 -6.03 -7.23
C ASP A 101 2.76 -4.86 -7.22
N GLY A 102 3.62 -4.82 -8.23
CA GLY A 102 4.57 -3.72 -8.42
C GLY A 102 3.85 -2.46 -8.91
N VAL A 103 4.12 -1.32 -8.29
CA VAL A 103 3.56 -0.01 -8.63
C VAL A 103 4.65 0.96 -9.03
N GLN A 104 4.41 1.73 -10.08
CA GLN A 104 5.22 2.88 -10.42
C GLN A 104 4.54 4.14 -9.91
N ILE A 105 5.19 4.86 -8.99
CA ILE A 105 4.59 6.01 -8.32
C ILE A 105 5.36 7.31 -8.56
N GLN A 106 4.68 8.43 -8.35
CA GLN A 106 5.30 9.73 -8.10
C GLN A 106 4.60 10.46 -6.95
N TYR A 107 5.29 11.42 -6.34
CA TYR A 107 4.63 12.27 -5.34
C TYR A 107 3.62 13.18 -6.04
N SER A 108 2.43 13.27 -5.46
CA SER A 108 1.43 14.26 -5.88
C SER A 108 1.96 15.67 -5.56
N PRO A 109 1.82 16.66 -6.46
CA PRO A 109 2.33 18.02 -6.28
C PRO A 109 1.63 18.85 -5.19
#